data_AF-H0ET51-F1
#
_entry.id   AF-H0ET51-F1
#
_cell.length_a   1.000
_cell.length_b   1.000
_cell.length_c   1.000
_cell.angle_alpha   90.00
_cell.angle_beta   90.00
_cell.angle_gamma   90.00
#
_symmetry.space_group_name_H-M   'P 1'
#
loop_
_entity.id
_entity.type
_entity.pdbx_description
1 polymer ?
#
loop_
_entity_poly.entity_id
_entity_poly.type
_entity_poly.pdbx_seq_one_letter_code
_entity_poly.pdbx_strand_id
1 'polypeptide(L)'
;MYGKVVGDGKDDGRPGWKGPAFVKKTDQKPRPKAQSAGGSKEELEETEPNVSVQSQQLLLNIFRDSFVEVLTSGDLKPLLQEVKTALFERDFTRAFGKSEYLEAYSARWSPSRALCYQSVLVGVQEHLDGITTEVAPGKDAEAAENADSVKATRPFLPAVCFGGGAAEVVAFGGYTHDLRDASEQQETVDEPESESQSPSSQGPTIDLTLIDSADWGNVVQKLHDGLLTPPPLSKHDSERA
;
A
#
# COMPACT_ATOMS: atom_id res chain seq x y z
N MET A 1 -6.40 -40.84 69.69
CA MET A 1 -7.58 -41.74 69.80
C MET A 1 -8.56 -41.38 68.69
N TYR A 2 -9.22 -42.40 68.14
CA TYR A 2 -9.86 -42.50 66.82
C TYR A 2 -11.21 -41.77 66.63
N GLY A 3 -11.53 -41.48 65.34
CA GLY A 3 -12.87 -41.62 64.69
C GLY A 3 -13.67 -40.32 64.51
N LYS A 4 -14.47 -40.06 63.46
CA LYS A 4 -14.91 -40.75 62.22
C LYS A 4 -15.69 -39.73 61.33
N VAL A 5 -15.65 -39.92 60.01
CA VAL A 5 -16.31 -39.21 58.85
C VAL A 5 -17.87 -39.38 58.92
N VAL A 6 -18.81 -38.58 58.38
CA VAL A 6 -19.09 -38.10 57.00
C VAL A 6 -20.24 -37.05 57.02
N GLY A 7 -20.30 -36.13 56.03
CA GLY A 7 -21.53 -35.47 55.59
C GLY A 7 -21.32 -34.27 54.65
N ASP A 8 -21.47 -34.49 53.34
CA ASP A 8 -21.43 -33.51 52.23
C ASP A 8 -22.46 -32.37 52.36
N GLY A 9 -22.16 -31.21 51.78
CA GLY A 9 -23.19 -30.23 51.41
C GLY A 9 -22.71 -28.78 51.48
N LYS A 10 -22.30 -28.27 50.32
CA LYS A 10 -21.72 -26.94 50.09
C LYS A 10 -22.79 -25.83 50.01
N ASP A 11 -22.35 -24.63 50.40
CA ASP A 11 -22.79 -23.30 49.95
C ASP A 11 -23.95 -22.60 50.70
N ASP A 12 -23.56 -22.04 51.86
CA ASP A 12 -23.74 -20.66 52.33
C ASP A 12 -24.72 -19.75 51.58
N GLY A 13 -25.88 -19.56 52.21
CA GLY A 13 -26.74 -18.42 52.00
C GLY A 13 -26.05 -17.11 52.39
N ARG A 14 -26.20 -16.07 51.55
CA ARG A 14 -25.98 -14.68 51.95
C ARG A 14 -27.26 -13.86 51.79
N PRO A 15 -27.50 -12.88 52.67
CA PRO A 15 -28.83 -12.32 52.94
C PRO A 15 -29.26 -11.34 51.85
N GLY A 16 -30.48 -11.48 51.36
CA GLY A 16 -31.01 -10.69 50.25
C GLY A 16 -31.50 -9.31 50.65
N TRP A 17 -30.85 -8.26 50.12
CA TRP A 17 -31.41 -6.91 50.09
C TRP A 17 -31.97 -6.64 48.68
N LYS A 18 -33.27 -6.30 48.57
CA LYS A 18 -33.95 -6.03 47.29
C LYS A 18 -34.64 -4.66 47.35
N GLY A 19 -34.02 -3.66 46.73
CA GLY A 19 -34.65 -2.37 46.46
C GLY A 19 -35.58 -2.43 45.23
N PRO A 20 -36.41 -1.40 45.01
CA PRO A 20 -37.49 -1.39 44.02
C PRO A 20 -37.05 -1.40 42.53
N ALA A 21 -35.75 -1.56 42.25
CA ALA A 21 -35.21 -1.66 40.89
C ALA A 21 -34.63 -3.05 40.54
N PHE A 22 -34.83 -4.08 41.38
CA PHE A 22 -34.33 -5.43 41.07
C PHE A 22 -35.27 -6.20 40.13
N VAL A 23 -34.91 -6.26 38.84
CA VAL A 23 -35.56 -7.16 37.85
C VAL A 23 -34.78 -8.48 37.79
N LYS A 24 -35.46 -9.61 38.06
CA LYS A 24 -34.89 -10.96 37.87
C LYS A 24 -34.63 -11.19 36.37
N LYS A 25 -33.40 -11.51 35.98
CA LYS A 25 -33.13 -12.12 34.66
C LYS A 25 -33.87 -13.46 34.61
N THR A 26 -34.83 -13.57 33.70
CA THR A 26 -35.40 -14.85 33.28
C THR A 26 -34.41 -15.56 32.37
N ASP A 27 -34.26 -16.87 32.57
CA ASP A 27 -33.38 -17.73 31.77
C ASP A 27 -33.70 -17.62 30.28
N GLN A 28 -32.73 -17.15 29.50
CA GLN A 28 -32.81 -17.19 28.04
C GLN A 28 -32.69 -18.64 27.57
N LYS A 29 -33.71 -19.12 26.85
CA LYS A 29 -33.66 -20.36 26.06
C LYS A 29 -32.42 -20.34 25.14
N PRO A 30 -31.74 -21.48 24.93
CA PRO A 30 -30.58 -21.55 24.05
C PRO A 30 -30.95 -21.19 22.62
N ARG A 31 -30.18 -20.26 22.02
CA ARG A 31 -30.26 -19.93 20.59
C ARG A 31 -30.02 -21.18 19.73
N PRO A 32 -30.76 -21.37 18.62
CA PRO A 32 -30.44 -22.44 17.68
C PRO A 32 -29.04 -22.21 17.10
N LYS A 33 -28.23 -23.28 17.07
CA LYS A 33 -26.91 -23.28 16.43
C LYS A 33 -27.09 -22.87 14.97
N ALA A 34 -26.35 -21.85 14.55
CA ALA A 34 -26.22 -21.51 13.14
C ALA A 34 -25.70 -22.76 12.41
N GLN A 35 -26.48 -23.25 11.46
CA GLN A 35 -26.04 -24.27 10.53
C GLN A 35 -24.88 -23.68 9.74
N SER A 36 -23.71 -24.33 9.79
CA SER A 36 -22.63 -24.06 8.86
C SER A 36 -23.16 -24.38 7.46
N ALA A 37 -23.45 -23.35 6.67
CA ALA A 37 -23.47 -23.51 5.24
C ALA A 37 -22.07 -24.02 4.85
N GLY A 38 -22.01 -25.25 4.36
CA GLY A 38 -20.81 -25.81 3.74
C GLY A 38 -20.53 -24.99 2.49
N GLY A 39 -19.76 -23.91 2.65
CA GLY A 39 -19.02 -23.33 1.55
C GLY A 39 -17.94 -24.35 1.20
N SER A 40 -17.95 -24.81 -0.05
CA SER A 40 -16.80 -25.41 -0.68
C SER A 40 -15.59 -24.53 -0.34
N LYS A 41 -14.62 -25.13 0.35
CA LYS A 41 -13.28 -24.56 0.45
C LYS A 41 -12.72 -24.68 -0.97
N GLU A 42 -13.05 -23.70 -1.82
CA GLU A 42 -12.25 -23.44 -3.00
C GLU A 42 -10.85 -23.17 -2.46
N GLU A 43 -9.99 -24.14 -2.69
CA GLU A 43 -8.56 -24.02 -2.53
C GLU A 43 -8.17 -22.90 -3.48
N LEU A 44 -8.01 -21.68 -2.93
CA LEU A 44 -7.43 -20.57 -3.66
C LEU A 44 -6.06 -21.07 -4.11
N GLU A 45 -5.93 -21.42 -5.39
CA GLU A 45 -4.63 -21.72 -5.98
C GLU A 45 -3.73 -20.53 -5.66
N GLU A 46 -2.66 -20.75 -4.90
CA GLU A 46 -1.64 -19.74 -4.64
C GLU A 46 -1.04 -19.36 -5.99
N THR A 47 -1.57 -18.31 -6.59
CA THR A 47 -1.05 -17.75 -7.83
C THR A 47 0.30 -17.16 -7.47
N GLU A 48 1.36 -17.59 -8.15
CA GLU A 48 2.69 -17.01 -7.99
C GLU A 48 2.60 -15.47 -8.11
N PRO A 49 3.33 -14.72 -7.26
CA PRO A 49 3.25 -13.26 -7.27
C PRO A 49 3.67 -12.73 -8.64
N ASN A 50 2.81 -11.94 -9.27
CA ASN A 50 3.07 -11.32 -10.58
C ASN A 50 4.08 -10.15 -10.53
N VAL A 51 4.58 -9.82 -9.34
CA VAL A 51 5.59 -8.78 -9.11
C VAL A 51 6.82 -9.43 -8.46
N SER A 52 8.00 -9.14 -8.99
CA SER A 52 9.26 -9.69 -8.48
C SER A 52 9.53 -9.26 -7.04
N VAL A 53 10.21 -10.11 -6.26
CA VAL A 53 10.59 -9.78 -4.87
C VAL A 53 11.49 -8.54 -4.81
N GLN A 54 12.34 -8.33 -5.82
CA GLN A 54 13.21 -7.15 -5.90
C GLN A 54 12.40 -5.87 -6.03
N SER A 55 11.38 -5.86 -6.89
CA SER A 55 10.46 -4.73 -7.06
C SER A 55 9.66 -4.47 -5.78
N GLN A 56 9.11 -5.52 -5.15
CA GLN A 56 8.44 -5.40 -3.86
C GLN A 56 9.36 -4.78 -2.79
N GLN A 57 10.61 -5.23 -2.70
CA GLN A 57 11.58 -4.71 -1.74
C GLN A 57 11.98 -3.26 -2.03
N LEU A 58 12.06 -2.86 -3.30
CA LEU A 58 12.29 -1.47 -3.70
C LEU A 58 11.19 -0.55 -3.14
N LEU A 59 9.92 -0.90 -3.33
CA LEU A 59 8.80 -0.11 -2.80
C LEU A 59 8.85 -0.02 -1.28
N LEU A 60 9.13 -1.13 -0.60
CA LEU A 60 9.27 -1.14 0.86
C LEU A 60 10.45 -0.28 1.34
N ASN A 61 11.56 -0.26 0.60
CA ASN A 61 12.70 0.61 0.90
C ASN A 61 12.31 2.09 0.77
N ILE A 62 11.56 2.47 -0.26
CA ILE A 62 11.08 3.85 -0.44
C ILE A 62 10.29 4.32 0.79
N PHE A 63 9.35 3.50 1.29
CA PHE A 63 8.62 3.82 2.52
C PHE A 63 9.54 3.89 3.75
N ARG A 64 10.46 2.93 3.90
CA ARG A 64 11.41 2.90 5.02
C ARG A 64 12.26 4.17 5.07
N ASP A 65 12.80 4.56 3.92
CA ASP A 65 13.76 5.66 3.81
C ASP A 65 13.05 7.01 3.91
N SER A 66 11.86 7.15 3.31
CA SER A 66 11.04 8.37 3.39
C SER A 66 10.50 8.66 4.79
N PHE A 67 10.30 7.63 5.61
CA PHE A 67 9.73 7.76 6.96
C PHE A 67 10.65 7.25 8.06
N VAL A 68 11.97 7.28 7.85
CA VAL A 68 12.95 6.75 8.82
C VAL A 68 12.83 7.42 10.20
N GLU A 69 12.59 8.73 10.26
CA GLU A 69 12.40 9.48 11.50
C GLU A 69 11.17 8.99 12.27
N VAL A 70 10.05 8.78 11.56
CA VAL A 70 8.81 8.29 12.14
C VAL A 70 8.95 6.85 12.61
N LEU A 71 9.58 5.99 11.80
CA LEU A 71 9.79 4.57 12.10
C LEU A 71 10.72 4.33 13.27
N THR A 72 11.71 5.21 13.48
CA THR A 72 12.67 5.14 14.58
C THR A 72 12.23 5.91 15.83
N SER A 73 11.17 6.71 15.73
CA SER A 73 10.62 7.46 16.86
C SER A 73 10.08 6.54 17.96
N GLY A 74 10.23 6.96 19.22
CA GLY A 74 9.59 6.29 20.36
C GLY A 74 8.06 6.44 20.36
N ASP A 75 7.54 7.41 19.61
CA ASP A 75 6.15 7.87 19.66
C ASP A 75 5.25 7.24 18.59
N LEU A 76 5.82 6.47 17.64
CA LEU A 76 5.05 5.85 16.57
C LEU A 76 3.86 5.01 17.09
N LYS A 77 4.09 4.17 18.11
CA LYS A 77 3.02 3.31 18.65
C LYS A 77 1.87 4.13 19.27
N PRO A 78 2.13 5.10 20.17
CA PRO A 78 1.13 6.06 20.63
C PRO A 78 0.37 6.73 19.49
N LEU A 79 1.08 7.35 18.52
CA LEU A 79 0.47 8.02 17.38
C LEU A 79 -0.47 7.10 16.59
N LEU A 80 -0.03 5.87 16.31
CA LEU A 80 -0.87 4.89 15.61
C LEU A 80 -2.14 4.51 16.39
N GLN A 81 -2.09 4.48 17.72
CA GLN A 81 -3.30 4.24 18.52
C GLN A 81 -4.26 5.43 18.45
N GLU A 82 -3.75 6.66 18.46
CA GLU A 82 -4.57 7.87 18.32
C GLU A 82 -5.27 7.91 16.96
N VAL A 83 -4.52 7.65 15.87
CA VAL A 83 -5.07 7.54 14.51
C VAL A 83 -6.11 6.43 14.45
N LYS A 84 -5.79 5.23 14.95
CA LYS A 84 -6.73 4.09 14.96
C LYS A 84 -8.02 4.43 15.72
N THR A 85 -7.92 5.14 16.84
CA THR A 85 -9.07 5.56 17.63
C THR A 85 -9.93 6.57 16.86
N ALA A 86 -9.31 7.56 16.22
CA ALA A 86 -10.01 8.53 15.37
C ALA A 86 -10.74 7.86 14.21
N LEU A 87 -10.09 6.90 13.54
CA LEU A 87 -10.69 6.10 12.47
C LEU A 87 -11.88 5.26 12.97
N PHE A 88 -11.77 4.66 14.15
CA PHE A 88 -12.87 3.90 14.76
C PHE A 88 -14.08 4.78 15.08
N GLU A 89 -13.83 6.00 15.57
CA GLU A 89 -14.85 7.02 15.86
C GLU A 89 -15.40 7.71 14.60
N ARG A 90 -14.85 7.39 13.41
CA ARG A 90 -15.14 8.04 12.13
C ARG A 90 -14.84 9.55 12.13
N ASP A 91 -13.93 9.97 12.99
CA ASP A 91 -13.42 11.34 13.04
C ASP A 91 -12.22 11.48 12.10
N PHE A 92 -12.51 11.56 10.79
CA PHE A 92 -11.48 11.65 9.75
C PHE A 92 -10.70 12.96 9.81
N THR A 93 -11.36 14.05 10.22
CA THR A 93 -10.71 15.35 10.45
C THR A 93 -9.64 15.22 11.53
N ARG A 94 -9.91 14.51 12.63
CA ARG A 94 -8.88 14.23 13.63
C ARG A 94 -7.84 13.23 13.14
N ALA A 95 -8.26 12.15 12.48
CA ALA A 95 -7.37 11.09 12.02
C ALA A 95 -6.31 11.59 11.02
N PHE A 96 -6.68 12.58 10.20
CA PHE A 96 -5.88 13.06 9.08
C PHE A 96 -5.57 14.57 9.13
N GLY A 97 -5.92 15.24 10.24
CA GLY A 97 -5.71 16.68 10.40
C GLY A 97 -4.31 17.10 10.86
N LYS A 98 -3.43 16.14 11.16
CA LYS A 98 -2.05 16.40 11.60
C LYS A 98 -1.05 15.70 10.70
N SER A 99 0.03 16.38 10.33
CA SER A 99 1.11 15.80 9.52
C SER A 99 1.72 14.54 10.15
N GLU A 100 1.98 14.56 11.46
CA GLU A 100 2.51 13.39 12.21
C GLU A 100 1.60 12.15 12.10
N TYR A 101 0.28 12.34 12.03
CA TYR A 101 -0.67 11.25 11.85
C TYR A 101 -0.66 10.73 10.42
N LEU A 102 -0.56 11.62 9.42
CA LEU A 102 -0.47 11.23 8.01
C LEU A 102 0.80 10.42 7.74
N GLU A 103 1.94 10.84 8.29
CA GLU A 103 3.20 10.11 8.14
C GLU A 103 3.18 8.78 8.89
N ALA A 104 2.71 8.75 10.14
CA ALA A 104 2.56 7.50 10.89
C ALA A 104 1.60 6.53 10.18
N TYR A 105 0.47 7.04 9.68
CA TYR A 105 -0.47 6.26 8.90
C TYR A 105 0.18 5.69 7.65
N SER A 106 0.90 6.53 6.91
CA SER A 106 1.59 6.16 5.68
C SER A 106 2.61 5.09 5.93
N ALA A 107 3.53 5.29 6.88
CA ALA A 107 4.56 4.33 7.24
C ALA A 107 3.99 2.96 7.67
N ARG A 108 2.82 2.95 8.32
CA ARG A 108 2.23 1.71 8.87
C ARG A 108 1.35 0.95 7.88
N TRP A 109 0.51 1.63 7.10
CA TRP A 109 -0.56 0.98 6.33
C TRP A 109 -0.40 1.14 4.81
N SER A 110 0.30 2.17 4.34
CA SER A 110 0.49 2.38 2.90
C SER A 110 1.42 1.35 2.23
N PRO A 111 2.51 0.83 2.85
CA PRO A 111 3.39 -0.13 2.19
C PRO A 111 2.66 -1.37 1.66
N SER A 112 1.84 -2.01 2.49
CA SER A 112 1.07 -3.20 2.06
C SER A 112 0.04 -2.87 0.98
N ARG A 113 -0.54 -1.66 1.02
CA ARG A 113 -1.50 -1.21 0.00
C ARG A 113 -0.78 -0.93 -1.33
N ALA A 114 0.40 -0.33 -1.30
CA ALA A 114 1.19 -0.04 -2.48
C ALA A 114 1.57 -1.34 -3.21
N LEU A 115 2.05 -2.36 -2.50
CA LEU A 115 2.35 -3.67 -3.08
C LEU A 115 1.11 -4.32 -3.72
N CYS A 116 -0.04 -4.24 -3.05
CA CYS A 116 -1.30 -4.76 -3.59
C CYS A 116 -1.72 -4.00 -4.85
N TYR A 117 -1.65 -2.67 -4.85
CA TYR A 117 -1.99 -1.85 -5.99
C TYR A 117 -1.04 -2.07 -7.17
N GLN A 118 0.27 -2.18 -6.94
CA GLN A 118 1.23 -2.51 -7.98
C GLN A 118 0.91 -3.88 -8.60
N SER A 119 0.65 -4.90 -7.78
CA SER A 119 0.26 -6.22 -8.28
C SER A 119 -1.02 -6.17 -9.12
N VAL A 120 -2.01 -5.37 -8.72
CA VAL A 120 -3.21 -5.16 -9.54
C VAL A 120 -2.84 -4.48 -10.86
N LEU A 121 -2.05 -3.40 -10.85
CA LEU A 121 -1.63 -2.66 -12.05
C LEU A 121 -0.90 -3.56 -13.05
N VAL A 122 0.06 -4.37 -12.57
CA VAL A 122 0.76 -5.37 -13.39
C VAL A 122 -0.22 -6.42 -13.93
N GLY A 123 -1.15 -6.90 -13.10
CA GLY A 123 -2.14 -7.89 -13.50
C GLY A 123 -3.15 -7.40 -14.54
N VAL A 124 -3.35 -6.08 -14.66
CA VAL A 124 -4.23 -5.48 -15.67
C VAL A 124 -3.47 -4.74 -16.78
N GLN A 125 -2.15 -4.93 -16.88
CA GLN A 125 -1.28 -4.20 -17.81
C GLN A 125 -1.81 -4.24 -19.26
N GLU A 126 -2.21 -5.41 -19.76
CA GLU A 126 -2.74 -5.55 -21.14
C GLU A 126 -3.95 -4.64 -21.41
N HIS A 127 -4.76 -4.36 -20.39
CA HIS A 127 -5.90 -3.44 -20.48
C HIS A 127 -5.46 -1.97 -20.39
N LEU A 128 -4.41 -1.68 -19.63
CA LEU A 128 -3.81 -0.34 -19.52
C LEU A 128 -3.11 0.07 -20.81
N ASP A 129 -2.45 -0.87 -21.48
CA ASP A 129 -1.82 -0.65 -22.78
C ASP A 129 -2.85 -0.20 -23.83
N GLY A 130 -4.06 -0.78 -23.80
CA GLY A 130 -5.15 -0.43 -24.72
C GLY A 130 -5.77 0.96 -24.51
N ILE A 131 -5.55 1.61 -23.36
CA ILE A 131 -6.04 2.97 -23.07
C ILE A 131 -4.92 4.01 -22.99
N THR A 132 -3.67 3.56 -23.05
CA THR A 132 -2.50 4.44 -23.09
C THR A 132 -2.55 5.24 -24.38
N THR A 133 -2.47 6.56 -24.26
CA THR A 133 -2.63 7.48 -25.38
C THR A 133 -1.26 7.97 -25.84
N GLU A 134 -1.05 8.10 -27.14
CA GLU A 134 0.10 8.83 -27.65
C GLU A 134 -0.19 10.33 -27.57
N VAL A 135 0.56 11.05 -26.73
CA VAL A 135 0.46 12.51 -26.69
C VAL A 135 1.46 13.10 -27.68
N ALA A 136 0.94 13.70 -28.76
CA ALA A 136 1.71 14.61 -29.59
C ALA A 136 2.32 15.71 -28.71
N PRO A 137 3.64 15.99 -28.78
CA PRO A 137 4.24 17.03 -27.96
C PRO A 137 3.48 18.35 -28.16
N GLY A 138 2.90 18.86 -27.07
CA GLY A 138 2.14 20.10 -27.04
C GLY A 138 2.96 21.30 -27.54
N LYS A 139 2.25 22.32 -28.03
CA LYS A 139 2.77 23.54 -28.67
C LYS A 139 3.67 24.43 -27.79
N ASP A 140 4.03 24.02 -26.58
CA ASP A 140 4.89 24.80 -25.69
C ASP A 140 6.38 24.59 -25.96
N ALA A 141 6.73 23.74 -26.93
CA ALA A 141 8.09 23.61 -27.47
C ALA A 141 8.37 24.62 -28.61
N GLU A 142 8.09 25.91 -28.40
CA GLU A 142 8.60 27.00 -29.25
C GLU A 142 10.04 27.36 -28.84
N ALA A 143 10.98 26.41 -28.95
CA ALA A 143 12.41 26.71 -28.84
C ALA A 143 13.31 25.57 -29.40
N ALA A 144 13.01 25.05 -30.58
CA ALA A 144 13.98 24.21 -31.32
C ALA A 144 13.64 24.18 -32.80
N GLU A 145 13.96 25.26 -33.53
CA GLU A 145 14.10 25.19 -34.97
C GLU A 145 15.47 24.56 -35.29
N ASN A 146 15.49 23.25 -35.57
CA ASN A 146 16.41 22.64 -36.54
C ASN A 146 15.94 21.22 -36.88
N ALA A 147 16.01 20.91 -38.16
CA ALA A 147 15.32 19.82 -38.84
C ALA A 147 15.84 18.41 -38.50
N ASP A 148 14.94 17.44 -38.72
CA ASP A 148 15.15 15.99 -38.92
C ASP A 148 15.06 15.02 -37.72
N SER A 149 14.40 15.43 -36.62
CA SER A 149 13.94 14.45 -35.62
C SER A 149 12.44 14.19 -35.79
N VAL A 150 12.09 12.93 -36.09
CA VAL A 150 10.76 12.41 -35.78
C VAL A 150 10.54 12.66 -34.30
N LYS A 151 9.72 13.64 -33.94
CA LYS A 151 9.40 13.96 -32.53
C LYS A 151 8.71 12.74 -31.94
N ALA A 152 9.48 11.88 -31.28
CA ALA A 152 8.99 10.65 -30.66
C ALA A 152 7.87 11.02 -29.67
N THR A 153 6.64 10.66 -30.01
CA THR A 153 5.51 10.71 -29.09
C THR A 153 5.74 9.68 -28.00
N ARG A 154 5.71 10.10 -26.74
CA ARG A 154 5.81 9.17 -25.61
C ARG A 154 4.41 8.68 -25.24
N PRO A 155 4.26 7.37 -24.99
CA PRO A 155 3.00 6.85 -24.48
C PRO A 155 2.69 7.50 -23.12
N PHE A 156 1.43 7.85 -22.90
CA PHE A 156 0.97 8.63 -21.76
C PHE A 156 -0.29 8.00 -21.16
N LEU A 157 -0.27 7.82 -19.83
CA LEU A 157 -1.38 7.25 -19.08
C LEU A 157 -1.87 8.26 -18.02
N PRO A 158 -2.99 8.96 -18.26
CA PRO A 158 -3.61 9.78 -17.22
C PRO A 158 -4.31 8.88 -16.21
N ALA A 159 -4.01 9.08 -14.92
CA ALA A 159 -4.59 8.34 -13.81
C ALA A 159 -5.13 9.31 -12.75
N VAL A 160 -6.35 9.04 -12.27
CA VAL A 160 -6.94 9.76 -11.13
C VAL A 160 -7.15 8.77 -10.01
N CYS A 161 -6.60 9.06 -8.83
CA CYS A 161 -6.80 8.25 -7.63
C CYS A 161 -7.52 9.01 -6.54
N PHE A 162 -8.50 8.35 -5.94
CA PHE A 162 -9.24 8.85 -4.78
C PHE A 162 -8.72 8.15 -3.52
N GLY A 163 -8.26 8.93 -2.55
CA GLY A 163 -7.68 8.42 -1.31
C GLY A 163 -6.30 9.00 -1.01
N GLY A 164 -5.73 8.60 0.13
CA GLY A 164 -4.60 9.27 0.79
C GLY A 164 -3.24 9.31 0.09
N GLY A 165 -3.15 9.06 -1.21
CA GLY A 165 -2.02 9.37 -2.10
C GLY A 165 -0.73 8.58 -1.92
N ALA A 166 -0.40 8.18 -0.68
CA ALA A 166 0.87 7.57 -0.33
C ALA A 166 1.06 6.18 -0.94
N ALA A 167 0.00 5.36 -0.97
CA ALA A 167 0.10 4.02 -1.54
C ALA A 167 0.08 4.09 -3.08
N GLU A 168 -0.74 4.99 -3.60
CA GLU A 168 -1.01 5.20 -5.01
C GLU A 168 0.25 5.69 -5.73
N VAL A 169 0.93 6.73 -5.22
CA VAL A 169 2.15 7.25 -5.84
C VAL A 169 3.25 6.20 -5.94
N VAL A 170 3.46 5.42 -4.87
CA VAL A 170 4.50 4.39 -4.84
C VAL A 170 4.14 3.19 -5.72
N ALA A 171 2.86 2.80 -5.77
CA ALA A 171 2.39 1.72 -6.64
C ALA A 171 2.56 2.05 -8.13
N PHE A 172 2.18 3.26 -8.55
CA PHE A 172 2.37 3.70 -9.93
C PHE A 172 3.85 3.86 -10.27
N GLY A 173 4.66 4.39 -9.34
CA GLY A 173 6.11 4.45 -9.52
C GLY A 173 6.74 3.06 -9.69
N GLY A 174 6.35 2.09 -8.87
CA GLY A 174 6.74 0.69 -9.00
C GLY A 174 6.34 0.07 -10.33
N TYR A 175 5.10 0.30 -10.74
CA TYR A 175 4.60 -0.17 -12.03
C TYR A 175 5.40 0.40 -13.20
N THR A 176 5.72 1.71 -13.20
CA THR A 176 6.58 2.31 -14.24
C THR A 176 7.99 1.74 -14.26
N HIS A 177 8.54 1.39 -13.09
CA HIS A 177 9.84 0.75 -12.99
C HIS A 177 9.81 -0.64 -13.63
N ASP A 178 8.79 -1.45 -13.32
CA ASP A 178 8.65 -2.80 -13.89
C ASP A 178 8.47 -2.76 -15.42
N LEU A 179 7.69 -1.80 -15.94
CA LEU A 179 7.52 -1.61 -17.38
C LEU A 179 8.84 -1.27 -18.09
N ARG A 180 9.69 -0.46 -17.44
CA ARG A 180 10.99 -0.09 -17.98
C ARG A 180 11.94 -1.29 -17.97
N ASP A 181 12.04 -2.01 -16.86
CA ASP A 181 12.90 -3.20 -16.75
C ASP A 181 12.53 -4.26 -17.78
N ALA A 182 11.23 -4.48 -18.02
CA ALA A 182 10.75 -5.41 -19.03
C ALA A 182 11.18 -5.02 -20.46
N SER A 183 11.14 -3.72 -20.79
CA SER A 183 11.61 -3.22 -22.09
C SER A 183 13.12 -3.38 -22.28
N GLU A 184 13.93 -3.16 -21.24
CA GLU A 184 15.39 -3.29 -21.28
C GLU A 184 15.84 -4.76 -21.44
N GLN A 185 15.13 -5.71 -20.83
CA GLN A 185 15.43 -7.14 -20.99
C GLN A 185 15.13 -7.65 -22.40
N GLN A 186 14.11 -7.09 -23.07
CA GLN A 186 13.67 -7.52 -24.40
C GLN A 186 14.64 -7.09 -25.51
N GLU A 187 15.38 -5.98 -25.33
CA GLU A 187 16.38 -5.48 -26.28
C GLU A 187 17.71 -6.29 -26.27
N THR A 188 18.00 -7.08 -25.24
CA THR A 188 19.31 -7.76 -25.08
C THR A 188 19.41 -9.15 -25.73
N VAL A 189 18.32 -9.69 -26.29
CA VAL A 189 18.26 -11.10 -26.74
C VAL A 189 18.47 -11.26 -28.26
N ASP A 190 18.29 -10.19 -29.06
CA ASP A 190 18.44 -10.23 -30.52
C ASP A 190 19.35 -9.08 -31.02
N GLU A 191 20.49 -9.41 -31.63
CA GLU A 191 21.48 -8.55 -32.36
C GLU A 191 22.67 -7.91 -31.59
N PRO A 192 23.87 -7.82 -32.22
CA PRO A 192 25.08 -7.28 -31.61
C PRO A 192 25.13 -5.75 -31.62
N GLU A 193 25.78 -5.21 -30.59
CA GLU A 193 26.01 -3.78 -30.29
C GLU A 193 26.11 -2.85 -31.51
N SER A 194 25.11 -1.98 -31.67
CA SER A 194 25.24 -0.68 -32.33
C SER A 194 24.84 0.40 -31.33
N GLU A 195 25.82 1.20 -30.91
CA GLU A 195 25.70 2.32 -29.96
C GLU A 195 24.88 3.49 -30.53
N SER A 196 23.59 3.27 -30.78
CA SER A 196 22.63 4.33 -31.07
C SER A 196 21.46 4.18 -30.13
N GLN A 197 21.57 4.81 -28.95
CA GLN A 197 20.50 4.97 -27.97
C GLN A 197 19.32 5.69 -28.64
N SER A 198 18.36 4.89 -29.10
CA SER A 198 17.10 5.37 -29.65
C SER A 198 16.20 5.77 -28.46
N PRO A 199 15.55 6.94 -28.45
CA PRO A 199 14.75 7.41 -27.32
C PRO A 199 13.41 6.67 -27.13
N SER A 200 13.20 5.54 -27.80
CA SER A 200 11.94 4.80 -27.88
C SER A 200 11.75 3.71 -26.82
N SER A 201 12.75 3.41 -26.00
CA SER A 201 12.68 2.38 -24.95
C SER A 201 12.16 2.87 -23.60
N GLN A 202 11.66 4.11 -23.52
CA GLN A 202 11.10 4.62 -22.28
C GLN A 202 9.61 4.24 -22.20
N GLY A 203 9.24 3.45 -21.17
CA GLY A 203 7.86 3.09 -20.87
C GLY A 203 6.92 4.31 -20.73
N PRO A 204 5.60 4.09 -20.59
CA PRO A 204 4.62 5.17 -20.56
C PRO A 204 4.88 6.15 -19.42
N THR A 205 4.71 7.44 -19.71
CA THR A 205 4.66 8.48 -18.69
C THR A 205 3.30 8.44 -18.03
N ILE A 206 3.26 8.33 -16.70
CA ILE A 206 2.01 8.33 -15.94
C ILE A 206 1.79 9.72 -15.35
N ASP A 207 0.65 10.34 -15.67
CA ASP A 207 0.20 11.58 -15.04
C ASP A 207 -0.82 11.25 -13.95
N LEU A 208 -0.37 11.32 -12.71
CA LEU A 208 -1.12 10.88 -11.55
C LEU A 208 -1.73 12.07 -10.81
N THR A 209 -3.06 12.19 -10.87
CA THR A 209 -3.84 13.14 -10.08
C THR A 209 -4.38 12.47 -8.81
N LEU A 210 -4.00 12.99 -7.64
CA LEU A 210 -4.42 12.46 -6.34
C LEU A 210 -5.49 13.37 -5.72
N ILE A 211 -6.62 12.80 -5.30
CA ILE A 211 -7.76 13.52 -4.73
C ILE A 211 -8.11 12.94 -3.36
N ASP A 212 -8.00 13.76 -2.32
CA ASP A 212 -8.42 13.41 -0.96
C ASP A 212 -8.88 14.66 -0.19
N SER A 213 -9.56 14.46 0.93
CA SER A 213 -10.00 15.52 1.83
C SER A 213 -8.91 16.04 2.77
N ALA A 214 -7.88 15.24 3.04
CA ALA A 214 -6.75 15.62 3.88
C ALA A 214 -5.55 16.10 3.06
N ASP A 215 -4.66 16.85 3.70
CA ASP A 215 -3.49 17.45 3.07
C ASP A 215 -2.30 16.48 3.03
N TRP A 216 -2.33 15.57 2.05
CA TRP A 216 -1.27 14.56 1.86
C TRP A 216 -0.02 15.11 1.16
N GLY A 217 0.04 16.41 0.84
CA GLY A 217 1.09 16.97 -0.02
C GLY A 217 2.51 16.66 0.44
N ASN A 218 2.79 16.79 1.73
CA ASN A 218 4.12 16.49 2.29
C ASN A 218 4.49 15.00 2.15
N VAL A 219 3.53 14.11 2.46
CA VAL A 219 3.70 12.65 2.38
C VAL A 219 3.95 12.22 0.94
N VAL A 220 3.15 12.73 0.00
CA VAL A 220 3.28 12.44 -1.43
C VAL A 220 4.62 12.94 -1.95
N GLN A 221 5.03 14.16 -1.59
CA GLN A 221 6.32 14.72 -2.01
C GLN A 221 7.49 13.85 -1.53
N LYS A 222 7.52 13.48 -0.24
CA LYS A 222 8.58 12.60 0.31
C LYS A 222 8.69 11.29 -0.45
N LEU A 223 7.57 10.64 -0.74
CA LEU A 223 7.54 9.37 -1.45
C LEU A 223 7.91 9.51 -2.93
N HIS A 224 7.45 10.57 -3.58
CA HIS A 224 7.84 10.91 -4.94
C HIS A 224 9.34 11.18 -5.06
N ASP A 225 9.91 11.95 -4.13
CA ASP A 225 11.35 12.19 -4.08
C ASP A 225 12.11 10.87 -3.86
N GLY A 226 11.58 9.97 -3.03
CA GLY A 226 12.11 8.62 -2.83
C GLY A 226 12.10 7.75 -4.10
N LEU A 227 11.09 7.90 -4.96
CA LEU A 227 11.03 7.22 -6.27
C LEU A 227 12.07 7.75 -7.26
N LEU A 228 12.40 9.04 -7.19
CA LEU A 228 13.38 9.68 -8.07
C LEU A 228 14.81 9.61 -7.55
N THR A 229 15.00 9.20 -6.29
CA THR A 229 16.31 9.07 -5.68
C THR A 229 16.89 7.68 -6.02
N PRO A 230 18.09 7.60 -6.63
CA PRO A 230 18.74 6.33 -6.89
C PRO A 230 18.94 5.53 -5.59
N PRO A 231 18.76 4.19 -5.60
CA PRO A 231 19.06 3.37 -4.46
C PRO A 231 20.52 3.60 -4.02
N PRO A 232 20.80 3.73 -2.71
CA PRO A 232 22.18 3.80 -2.25
C PRO A 232 22.90 2.51 -2.64
N LEU A 233 23.97 2.64 -3.43
CA LEU A 233 24.79 1.49 -3.88
C LEU A 233 25.28 0.72 -2.67
N SER A 234 25.08 -0.60 -2.67
CA SER A 234 25.62 -1.44 -1.61
C SER A 234 27.15 -1.50 -1.76
N LYS A 235 27.87 -1.68 -0.65
CA LYS A 235 29.34 -1.86 -0.67
C LYS A 235 29.79 -3.05 -1.55
N HIS A 236 28.89 -3.97 -1.87
CA HIS A 236 29.18 -5.15 -2.69
C HIS A 236 28.95 -4.91 -4.19
N ASP A 237 28.33 -3.80 -4.59
CA ASP A 237 28.14 -3.46 -6.01
C ASP A 237 29.41 -2.82 -6.59
N SER A 238 30.28 -2.25 -5.76
CA SER A 238 31.57 -1.65 -6.18
C SER A 238 32.67 -2.67 -6.46
N GLU A 239 32.51 -3.94 -6.07
CA GLU A 239 33.51 -5.00 -6.30
C GLU A 239 33.27 -5.78 -7.61
N ARG A 240 32.22 -5.42 -8.37
CA ARG A 240 31.79 -6.15 -9.58
C ARG A 240 31.84 -5.32 -10.88
N ALA A 241 32.40 -4.11 -10.83
CA ALA A 241 32.64 -3.24 -11.98
C ALA A 241 34.10 -3.35 -12.47
#